data_AF-A0AAW0Q6L1-F1
#
_entry.id   AF-A0AAW0Q6L1-F1
#
_cell.length_a   1.000
_cell.length_b   1.000
_cell.length_c   1.000
_cell.angle_alpha   90.00
_cell.angle_beta   90.00
_cell.angle_gamma   90.00
#
_symmetry.space_group_name_H-M   'P 1'
#
loop_
_entity.id
_entity.type
_entity.pdbx_description
1 polymer ?
#
loop_
_entity_poly.entity_id
_entity_poly.type
_entity_poly.pdbx_seq_one_letter_code
_entity_poly.pdbx_strand_id
1 'polypeptide(L)'
;MGLGRLFNLWSNQVVCANNYTMSTEPASLDNLKVLYQTKDFIVLDKHWDVRIDSKMWYEKVTVQTQLRQRFPELADPNTYYGFRFCHQLDFSTSGALCVALNKAAAGEAYRCFKDRTVTKVYIALLRGCVETETQMLDFSIGKNSSQGKTHMMCIAGTEGCENPKPCQTELIVLEYGLYDGEPATKVLLKPLTGRTHQLRVHCSAIGHPIVGDFTYSLGSDDAPYRMMLHAYMLRIPLAPHPLLVSTEDPFTATVDPKWHPERSIKTLEDTVAAVLDHRLEEERMLEEEKQRAIQEKNKKCVWRKQKDLEVEEPTRQCQEWLMDESRVSKSTPAILAEIIKEEGLLAPYRGWFPVICSLCCSNFVYFYCFHSLKSSYLKRHQSTSSVDLLIGMAAGIVNVLVTTPLWVVNTRLKLQGSKFRNAEIRPTSYSGILDAFRQIICDEGVGALWNGTFPSLLLVLNPAIQFMIYEGLKRQLRKGAPRELTSMEVFIIGAVAKAVATTLTYPLQTIQSVLRFGQFNTSTEESKLLSSLRSIKSLLINRTRRYGIFGLFKGLEAKLLQTVLTAALMFLLYEKIASCTFRAMGLHNAPYKRQ
;
A
#
# COMPACT_ATOMS: atom_id res chain seq x y z
N MET A 1 12.25 6.87 45.57
CA MET A 1 12.85 8.15 45.13
C MET A 1 12.61 8.42 43.63
N GLY A 2 11.39 8.24 43.12
CA GLY A 2 11.14 8.13 41.67
C GLY A 2 10.03 9.01 41.07
N LEU A 3 9.35 9.86 41.86
CA LEU A 3 8.26 10.72 41.35
C LEU A 3 8.76 12.13 40.97
N GLY A 4 9.77 12.67 41.67
CA GLY A 4 10.27 14.03 41.42
C GLY A 4 11.22 14.20 40.21
N ARG A 5 11.78 13.12 39.65
CA ARG A 5 12.71 13.21 38.51
C ARG A 5 12.03 13.19 37.14
N LEU A 6 10.82 12.63 37.02
CA LEU A 6 10.04 12.70 35.79
C LEU A 6 9.45 14.11 35.61
N PHE A 7 8.95 14.74 36.67
CA PHE A 7 8.43 16.12 36.61
C PHE A 7 9.46 17.16 36.11
N ASN A 8 10.74 16.98 36.48
CA ASN A 8 11.82 17.88 36.07
C ASN A 8 12.30 17.69 34.61
N LEU A 9 12.06 16.51 34.00
CA LEU A 9 12.34 16.31 32.57
C LEU A 9 11.19 16.84 31.69
N TRP A 10 9.97 16.89 32.23
CA TRP A 10 8.80 17.45 31.55
C TRP A 10 8.75 18.99 31.59
N SER A 11 9.34 19.62 32.61
CA SER A 11 9.36 21.09 32.73
C SER A 11 10.27 21.81 31.72
N ASN A 12 11.15 21.09 31.01
CA ASN A 12 12.13 21.69 30.08
C ASN A 12 11.72 21.66 28.59
N GLN A 13 10.50 21.22 28.26
CA GLN A 13 9.96 21.28 26.88
C GLN A 13 8.57 21.91 26.77
N VAL A 14 7.98 22.35 27.88
CA VAL A 14 6.77 23.18 27.85
C VAL A 14 7.19 24.63 27.61
N VAL A 15 7.20 25.04 26.34
CA VAL A 15 7.25 26.47 26.01
C VAL A 15 5.85 27.03 26.26
N CYS A 16 5.60 27.51 27.48
CA CYS A 16 4.46 28.39 27.74
C CYS A 16 4.64 29.65 26.87
N ALA A 17 3.77 29.84 25.88
CA ALA A 17 3.77 31.04 25.06
C ALA A 17 3.46 32.27 25.93
N ASN A 18 4.15 33.37 25.64
CA ASN A 18 4.09 34.65 26.37
C ASN A 18 2.64 35.17 26.55
N ASN A 19 2.41 35.76 27.74
CA ASN A 19 1.20 36.47 28.17
C ASN A 19 0.57 37.35 27.08
N TYR A 20 -0.52 36.87 26.49
CA TYR A 20 -1.48 37.68 25.75
C TYR A 20 -2.88 37.31 26.26
N THR A 21 -3.63 38.33 26.67
CA THR A 21 -5.03 38.24 27.13
C THR A 21 -5.90 37.53 26.09
N MET A 22 -6.48 36.38 26.45
CA MET A 22 -7.52 35.73 25.65
C MET A 22 -8.73 36.66 25.57
N SER A 23 -8.92 37.30 24.41
CA SER A 23 -10.08 38.14 24.14
C SER A 23 -11.19 37.31 23.48
N THR A 24 -12.44 37.60 23.83
CA THR A 24 -13.66 37.09 23.18
C THR A 24 -13.88 37.69 21.77
N GLU A 25 -12.84 38.29 21.20
CA GLU A 25 -12.89 38.99 19.92
C GLU A 25 -12.99 38.01 18.75
N PRO A 26 -13.64 38.41 17.65
CA PRO A 26 -13.71 37.59 16.45
C PRO A 26 -12.32 37.44 15.80
N ALA A 27 -12.17 36.38 15.01
CA ALA A 27 -10.93 36.12 14.30
C ALA A 27 -10.56 37.25 13.33
N SER A 28 -9.31 37.68 13.36
CA SER A 28 -8.72 38.63 12.44
C SER A 28 -7.54 38.00 11.69
N LEU A 29 -7.09 38.66 10.62
CA LEU A 29 -5.92 38.20 9.88
C LEU A 29 -4.62 38.21 10.70
N ASP A 30 -4.54 39.10 11.69
CA ASP A 30 -3.36 39.27 12.53
C ASP A 30 -3.38 38.38 13.79
N ASN A 31 -4.56 37.86 14.17
CA ASN A 31 -4.76 37.00 15.34
C ASN A 31 -4.47 35.52 15.02
N LEU A 32 -3.20 35.21 14.78
CA LEU A 32 -2.71 33.83 14.61
C LEU A 32 -1.80 33.45 15.78
N LYS A 33 -2.27 32.56 16.65
CA LYS A 33 -1.50 32.07 17.80
C LYS A 33 -0.73 30.80 17.43
N VAL A 34 0.59 30.86 17.55
CA VAL A 34 1.50 29.73 17.32
C VAL A 34 1.85 29.10 18.66
N LEU A 35 1.57 27.81 18.81
CA LEU A 35 1.86 27.04 20.02
C LEU A 35 3.24 26.39 19.96
N TYR A 36 3.64 25.97 18.76
CA TYR A 36 4.87 25.20 18.55
C TYR A 36 5.39 25.40 17.14
N GLN A 37 6.71 25.51 16.98
CA GLN A 37 7.33 25.64 15.67
C GLN A 37 8.70 24.97 15.65
N THR A 38 8.94 24.15 14.64
CA THR A 38 10.23 23.55 14.30
C THR A 38 10.51 23.71 12.81
N LYS A 39 11.59 23.08 12.32
CA LYS A 39 11.89 23.01 10.89
C LYS A 39 10.85 22.18 10.10
N ASP A 40 10.16 21.26 10.77
CA ASP A 40 9.30 20.27 10.14
C ASP A 40 7.81 20.54 10.38
N PHE A 41 7.46 21.16 11.50
CA PHE A 41 6.07 21.36 11.91
C PHE A 41 5.84 22.75 12.50
N ILE A 42 4.63 23.27 12.28
CA ILE A 42 4.07 24.39 13.02
C ILE A 42 2.70 23.97 13.57
N VAL A 43 2.44 24.24 14.85
CA VAL A 43 1.16 23.95 15.49
C VAL A 43 0.55 25.25 15.95
N LEU A 44 -0.71 25.44 15.58
CA LEU A 44 -1.47 26.66 15.79
C LEU A 44 -2.55 26.41 16.83
N ASP A 45 -2.89 27.44 17.60
CA ASP A 45 -4.16 27.50 18.30
C ASP A 45 -5.18 28.13 17.36
N LYS A 46 -5.92 27.28 16.62
CA LYS A 46 -6.91 27.73 15.66
C LYS A 46 -8.02 28.48 16.39
N HIS A 47 -8.35 29.68 15.93
CA HIS A 47 -9.50 30.40 16.44
C HIS A 47 -10.83 29.67 16.14
N TRP A 48 -11.85 29.94 16.96
CA TRP A 48 -13.22 29.50 16.69
C TRP A 48 -13.79 30.27 15.49
N ASP A 49 -14.75 29.65 14.78
CA ASP A 49 -15.38 30.16 13.56
C ASP A 49 -14.42 30.63 12.46
N VAL A 50 -13.34 29.85 12.27
CA VAL A 50 -12.38 30.05 11.18
C VAL A 50 -12.20 28.77 10.40
N ARG A 51 -12.36 28.85 9.07
CA ARG A 51 -12.05 27.71 8.18
C ARG A 51 -10.54 27.52 8.06
N ILE A 52 -10.13 26.27 7.91
CA ILE A 52 -8.73 25.93 7.67
C ILE A 52 -8.27 26.48 6.31
N ASP A 53 -9.05 26.19 5.27
CA ASP A 53 -8.81 26.65 3.91
C ASP A 53 -10.12 27.02 3.20
N SER A 54 -9.99 27.83 2.16
CA SER A 54 -11.09 28.14 1.25
C SER A 54 -10.58 28.53 -0.14
N LYS A 55 -11.41 28.25 -1.16
CA LYS A 55 -11.25 28.77 -2.53
C LYS A 55 -12.18 29.96 -2.81
N MET A 56 -13.09 30.25 -1.89
CA MET A 56 -14.12 31.27 -2.10
C MET A 56 -13.46 32.63 -1.94
N TRP A 57 -13.45 33.42 -3.01
CA TRP A 57 -12.80 34.74 -3.05
C TRP A 57 -13.32 35.72 -1.99
N TYR A 58 -14.53 35.49 -1.46
CA TYR A 58 -15.14 36.31 -0.42
C TYR A 58 -14.82 35.86 1.02
N GLU A 59 -14.27 34.65 1.22
CA GLU A 59 -13.82 34.22 2.56
C GLU A 59 -12.43 34.80 2.83
N LYS A 60 -12.43 35.98 3.45
CA LYS A 60 -11.22 36.78 3.67
C LYS A 60 -10.32 36.24 4.80
N VAL A 61 -10.89 35.56 5.79
CA VAL A 61 -10.17 35.07 6.98
C VAL A 61 -10.24 33.54 7.06
N THR A 62 -9.10 32.90 6.85
CA THR A 62 -8.88 31.46 6.99
C THR A 62 -7.54 31.23 7.66
N VAL A 63 -7.32 30.04 8.24
CA VAL A 63 -6.00 29.68 8.79
C VAL A 63 -4.93 29.76 7.71
N GLN A 64 -5.26 29.36 6.48
CA GLN A 64 -4.37 29.48 5.33
C GLN A 64 -3.97 30.93 5.01
N THR A 65 -4.92 31.88 5.03
CA THR A 65 -4.61 33.28 4.76
C THR A 65 -3.83 33.92 5.90
N GLN A 66 -4.15 33.59 7.15
CA GLN A 66 -3.38 34.00 8.33
C GLN A 66 -1.93 33.50 8.28
N LEU A 67 -1.74 32.21 7.97
CA LEU A 67 -0.40 31.61 7.80
C LEU A 67 0.38 32.27 6.66
N ARG A 68 -0.26 32.52 5.52
CA ARG A 68 0.40 33.17 4.36
C ARG A 68 0.83 34.59 4.67
N GLN A 69 0.05 35.33 5.46
CA GLN A 69 0.39 36.69 5.86
C GLN A 69 1.52 36.71 6.89
N ARG A 70 1.49 35.80 7.87
CA ARG A 70 2.48 35.77 8.96
C ARG A 70 3.80 35.11 8.58
N PHE A 71 3.74 34.06 7.75
CA PHE A 71 4.87 33.23 7.35
C PHE A 71 4.84 32.94 5.83
N PRO A 72 4.96 33.97 4.98
CA PRO A 72 4.94 33.80 3.53
C PRO A 72 6.03 32.85 3.02
N GLU A 73 7.17 32.78 3.70
CA GLU A 73 8.31 31.90 3.39
C GLU A 73 8.04 30.42 3.62
N LEU A 74 7.06 30.07 4.47
CA LEU A 74 6.68 28.69 4.75
C LEU A 74 5.68 28.12 3.73
N ALA A 75 5.18 28.96 2.81
CA ALA A 75 4.23 28.53 1.80
C ALA A 75 4.93 27.70 0.71
N ASP A 76 4.47 26.47 0.48
CA ASP A 76 4.94 25.59 -0.57
C ASP A 76 4.11 25.77 -1.86
N PRO A 77 4.69 26.36 -2.93
CA PRO A 77 3.97 26.63 -4.18
C PRO A 77 3.57 25.35 -4.94
N ASN A 78 4.16 24.20 -4.61
CA ASN A 78 3.79 22.91 -5.22
C ASN A 78 2.54 22.30 -4.59
N THR A 79 1.96 22.96 -3.59
CA THR A 79 0.75 22.50 -2.92
C THR A 79 -0.45 23.32 -3.32
N TYR A 80 -1.58 22.65 -3.37
CA TYR A 80 -2.83 23.26 -3.76
C TYR A 80 -3.24 24.43 -2.86
N TYR A 81 -2.91 24.38 -1.55
CA TYR A 81 -3.27 25.42 -0.57
C TYR A 81 -2.07 26.20 -0.02
N GLY A 82 -0.84 25.98 -0.48
CA GLY A 82 0.37 26.58 0.09
C GLY A 82 0.87 25.91 1.39
N PHE A 83 0.02 25.18 2.11
CA PHE A 83 0.39 24.54 3.38
C PHE A 83 -0.11 23.10 3.47
N ARG A 84 0.54 22.28 4.29
CA ARG A 84 0.23 20.85 4.45
C ARG A 84 -0.40 20.58 5.80
N PHE A 85 -1.71 20.78 5.90
CA PHE A 85 -2.46 20.48 7.13
C PHE A 85 -2.41 18.97 7.43
N CYS A 86 -1.91 18.59 8.61
CA CYS A 86 -1.73 17.18 8.99
C CYS A 86 -3.05 16.51 9.36
N HIS A 87 -4.02 17.30 9.83
CA HIS A 87 -5.38 16.87 10.16
C HIS A 87 -6.37 18.02 9.98
N GLN A 88 -7.65 17.71 10.15
CA GLN A 88 -8.73 18.68 10.10
C GLN A 88 -9.23 19.02 11.50
N LEU A 89 -9.85 20.19 11.60
CA LEU A 89 -10.57 20.70 12.75
C LEU A 89 -11.79 21.46 12.19
N ASP A 90 -12.96 21.26 12.79
CA ASP A 90 -14.20 21.86 12.28
C ASP A 90 -14.13 23.39 12.33
N PHE A 91 -14.96 24.05 11.51
CA PHE A 91 -15.03 25.52 11.42
C PHE A 91 -15.18 26.18 12.81
N SER A 92 -16.20 25.79 13.58
CA SER A 92 -16.51 26.37 14.88
C SER A 92 -15.64 25.88 16.03
N THR A 93 -14.84 24.83 15.83
CA THR A 93 -13.98 24.27 16.87
C THR A 93 -12.65 25.01 16.89
N SER A 94 -12.21 25.50 18.06
CA SER A 94 -10.88 26.11 18.23
C SER A 94 -9.84 25.08 18.69
N GLY A 95 -8.57 25.45 18.78
CA GLY A 95 -7.52 24.68 19.43
C GLY A 95 -6.44 24.15 18.50
N ALA A 96 -5.66 23.18 19.00
CA ALA A 96 -4.45 22.69 18.36
C ALA A 96 -4.69 22.17 16.92
N LEU A 97 -4.02 22.80 15.95
CA LEU A 97 -4.00 22.42 14.54
C LEU A 97 -2.57 22.31 14.03
N CYS A 98 -2.14 21.11 13.65
CA CYS A 98 -0.79 20.84 13.18
C CYS A 98 -0.66 20.95 11.65
N VAL A 99 0.39 21.64 11.21
CA VAL A 99 0.76 21.86 9.81
C VAL A 99 2.20 21.40 9.60
N ALA A 100 2.42 20.55 8.59
CA ALA A 100 3.75 20.15 8.18
C ALA A 100 4.35 21.18 7.21
N LEU A 101 5.62 21.51 7.43
CA LEU A 101 6.37 22.51 6.65
C LEU A 101 7.07 21.90 5.43
N ASN A 102 7.15 20.57 5.36
CA ASN A 102 7.72 19.86 4.22
C ASN A 102 7.02 18.52 3.95
N LYS A 103 7.32 17.92 2.79
CA LYS A 103 6.67 16.68 2.33
C LYS A 103 7.01 15.46 3.20
N ALA A 104 8.22 15.39 3.76
CA ALA A 104 8.64 14.28 4.62
C ALA A 104 7.87 14.31 5.95
N ALA A 105 7.84 15.47 6.60
CA ALA A 105 7.07 15.74 7.81
C ALA A 105 5.56 15.44 7.62
N ALA A 106 5.00 15.85 6.48
CA ALA A 106 3.61 15.54 6.14
C ALA A 106 3.35 14.04 6.03
N GLY A 107 4.28 13.28 5.44
CA GLY A 107 4.20 11.83 5.32
C GLY A 107 4.36 11.10 6.66
N GLU A 108 5.18 11.63 7.57
CA GLU A 108 5.31 11.13 8.94
C GLU A 108 4.03 11.33 9.75
N ALA A 109 3.53 12.57 9.83
CA ALA A 109 2.29 12.85 10.54
C ALA A 109 1.11 12.05 9.95
N TYR A 110 1.01 11.94 8.62
CA TYR A 110 -0.02 11.13 7.97
C TYR A 110 -0.01 9.67 8.42
N ARG A 111 1.17 9.06 8.56
CA ARG A 111 1.29 7.68 9.07
C ARG A 111 0.74 7.58 10.49
N CYS A 112 1.11 8.50 11.38
CA CYS A 112 0.59 8.50 12.76
C CYS A 112 -0.94 8.63 12.82
N PHE A 113 -1.54 9.50 12.00
CA PHE A 113 -3.00 9.65 11.92
C PHE A 113 -3.69 8.41 11.33
N LYS A 114 -3.11 7.83 10.26
CA LYS A 114 -3.62 6.62 9.61
C LYS A 114 -3.59 5.41 10.53
N ASP A 115 -2.49 5.25 11.26
CA ASP A 115 -2.24 4.11 12.16
C ASP A 115 -2.87 4.33 13.55
N ARG A 116 -3.59 5.45 13.76
CA ARG A 116 -4.31 5.80 14.98
C ARG A 116 -3.43 5.87 16.24
N THR A 117 -2.17 6.27 16.08
CA THR A 117 -1.23 6.42 17.20
C THR A 117 -1.31 7.83 17.83
N VAL A 118 -1.84 8.81 17.10
CA VAL A 118 -2.06 10.18 17.59
C VAL A 118 -3.03 10.19 18.77
N THR A 119 -2.67 10.91 19.83
CA THR A 119 -3.55 11.16 20.98
C THR A 119 -4.10 12.57 20.89
N LYS A 120 -5.42 12.70 21.01
CA LYS A 120 -6.13 13.99 20.97
C LYS A 120 -7.01 14.10 22.20
N VAL A 121 -7.00 15.27 22.81
CA VAL A 121 -7.85 15.62 23.93
C VAL A 121 -8.52 16.94 23.61
N TYR A 122 -9.82 16.97 23.83
CA TYR A 122 -10.66 18.14 23.69
C TYR A 122 -11.27 18.46 25.05
N ILE A 123 -11.60 19.72 25.25
CA ILE A 123 -12.45 20.15 26.35
C ILE A 123 -13.72 20.75 25.76
N ALA A 124 -14.83 20.64 26.49
CA ALA A 124 -16.11 21.20 26.08
C ALA A 124 -16.97 21.62 27.28
N LEU A 125 -17.86 22.59 27.06
CA LEU A 125 -19.01 22.82 27.94
C LEU A 125 -20.24 22.18 27.31
N LEU A 126 -20.91 21.29 28.04
CA LEU A 126 -22.14 20.61 27.61
C LEU A 126 -23.34 21.17 28.36
N ARG A 127 -24.50 21.21 27.71
CA ARG A 127 -25.77 21.58 28.34
C ARG A 127 -26.22 20.49 29.32
N GLY A 128 -26.75 20.90 30.47
CA GLY A 128 -27.23 20.01 31.53
C GLY A 128 -26.12 19.41 32.40
N CYS A 129 -26.53 18.54 33.31
CA CYS A 129 -25.65 17.84 34.25
C CYS A 129 -25.38 16.41 33.77
N VAL A 130 -24.16 16.11 33.34
CA VAL A 130 -23.77 14.74 32.97
C VAL A 130 -23.58 13.92 34.24
N GLU A 131 -24.46 12.95 34.50
CA GLU A 131 -24.47 12.20 35.76
C GLU A 131 -23.26 11.28 35.94
N THR A 132 -22.77 10.69 34.84
CA THR A 132 -21.67 9.71 34.89
C THR A 132 -20.33 10.42 34.73
N GLU A 133 -19.49 10.38 35.76
CA GLU A 133 -18.18 11.08 35.79
C GLU A 133 -17.20 10.60 34.71
N THR A 134 -17.28 9.34 34.28
CA THR A 134 -16.43 8.80 33.22
C THR A 134 -17.23 7.78 32.43
N GLN A 135 -17.38 8.00 31.12
CA GLN A 135 -18.20 7.17 30.25
C GLN A 135 -17.55 6.97 28.88
N MET A 136 -17.66 5.75 28.37
CA MET A 136 -17.35 5.44 26.96
C MET A 136 -18.58 5.60 26.10
N LEU A 137 -18.50 6.50 25.11
CA LEU A 137 -19.55 6.74 24.12
C LEU A 137 -19.18 5.99 22.84
N ASP A 138 -19.92 4.94 22.51
CA ASP A 138 -19.62 3.99 21.41
C ASP A 138 -20.68 3.98 20.29
N PHE A 139 -21.53 5.01 20.23
CA PHE A 139 -22.52 5.18 19.18
C PHE A 139 -21.86 5.21 17.80
N SER A 140 -22.30 4.32 16.91
CA SER A 140 -21.83 4.34 15.52
C SER A 140 -22.39 5.56 14.78
N ILE A 141 -21.57 6.24 13.99
CA ILE A 141 -21.96 7.48 13.27
C ILE A 141 -21.99 7.23 11.77
N GLY A 142 -23.09 7.61 11.13
CA GLY A 142 -23.29 7.60 9.67
C GLY A 142 -23.58 8.98 9.09
N LYS A 143 -23.71 9.05 7.77
CA LYS A 143 -24.15 10.28 7.09
C LYS A 143 -25.66 10.40 7.19
N ASN A 144 -26.17 11.61 7.38
CA ASN A 144 -27.60 11.86 7.31
C ASN A 144 -28.01 12.17 5.86
N SER A 145 -28.88 11.36 5.26
CA SER A 145 -29.45 11.56 3.92
C SER A 145 -30.88 12.09 3.91
N SER A 146 -31.49 12.30 5.08
CA SER A 146 -32.82 12.92 5.18
C SER A 146 -32.80 14.33 4.61
N GLN A 147 -33.60 14.56 3.57
CA GLN A 147 -33.81 15.90 3.02
C GLN A 147 -34.40 16.83 4.09
N GLY A 148 -33.83 18.03 4.26
CA GLY A 148 -34.34 19.06 5.16
C GLY A 148 -33.75 19.08 6.58
N LYS A 149 -32.93 18.10 6.99
CA LYS A 149 -32.17 18.18 8.25
C LYS A 149 -30.85 18.93 8.06
N THR A 150 -30.53 19.81 9.01
CA THR A 150 -29.36 20.70 8.97
C THR A 150 -28.03 20.01 9.29
N HIS A 151 -28.05 18.85 9.95
CA HIS A 151 -26.84 18.16 10.40
C HIS A 151 -26.39 17.02 9.45
N MET A 152 -25.14 17.07 9.01
CA MET A 152 -24.54 16.12 8.05
C MET A 152 -24.33 14.69 8.60
N MET A 153 -24.27 14.52 9.91
CA MET A 153 -23.94 13.24 10.57
C MET A 153 -24.99 12.90 11.61
N CYS A 154 -25.28 11.61 11.77
CA CYS A 154 -26.26 11.10 12.73
C CYS A 154 -25.85 9.74 13.29
N ILE A 155 -26.50 9.29 14.36
CA ILE A 155 -26.20 8.01 15.01
C ILE A 155 -26.91 6.84 14.30
N ALA A 156 -26.33 5.65 14.39
CA ALA A 156 -26.94 4.44 13.88
C ALA A 156 -28.34 4.24 14.50
N GLY A 157 -29.33 3.94 13.66
CA GLY A 157 -30.72 3.74 14.09
C GLY A 157 -31.61 4.98 13.96
N THR A 158 -31.06 6.18 13.75
CA THR A 158 -31.90 7.34 13.41
C THR A 158 -32.31 7.30 11.94
N GLU A 159 -33.51 7.82 11.65
CA GLU A 159 -34.02 7.97 10.29
C GLU A 159 -33.05 8.76 9.40
N GLY A 160 -32.75 8.20 8.22
CA GLY A 160 -31.82 8.80 7.25
C GLY A 160 -30.34 8.49 7.51
N CYS A 161 -30.00 7.66 8.50
CA CYS A 161 -28.61 7.28 8.75
C CYS A 161 -28.07 6.26 7.73
N GLU A 162 -27.10 6.68 6.94
CA GLU A 162 -26.42 5.85 5.95
C GLU A 162 -24.99 5.49 6.35
N ASN A 163 -24.62 4.22 6.13
CA ASN A 163 -23.27 3.68 6.31
C ASN A 163 -22.64 4.03 7.68
N PRO A 164 -23.33 3.69 8.80
CA PRO A 164 -22.79 3.95 10.14
C PRO A 164 -21.48 3.19 10.34
N LYS A 165 -20.50 3.87 10.93
CA LYS A 165 -19.20 3.26 11.25
C LYS A 165 -18.98 3.28 12.77
N PRO A 166 -18.33 2.26 13.34
CA PRO A 166 -17.97 2.24 14.75
C PRO A 166 -17.13 3.47 15.12
N CYS A 167 -17.53 4.15 16.19
CA CYS A 167 -16.90 5.34 16.73
C CYS A 167 -16.82 5.25 18.23
N GLN A 168 -15.74 5.74 18.84
CA GLN A 168 -15.56 5.71 20.28
C GLN A 168 -14.97 7.04 20.77
N THR A 169 -15.59 7.58 21.80
CA THR A 169 -15.15 8.78 22.53
C THR A 169 -15.22 8.48 24.02
N GLU A 170 -14.12 8.67 24.72
CA GLU A 170 -14.08 8.67 26.18
C GLU A 170 -14.44 10.08 26.69
N LEU A 171 -15.44 10.18 27.55
CA LEU A 171 -15.89 11.42 28.19
C LEU A 171 -15.54 11.34 29.68
N ILE A 172 -14.91 12.40 30.20
CA ILE A 172 -14.59 12.54 31.62
C ILE A 172 -15.12 13.89 32.10
N VAL A 173 -15.95 13.90 33.13
CA VAL A 173 -16.44 15.14 33.76
C VAL A 173 -15.31 15.78 34.57
N LEU A 174 -15.12 17.08 34.35
CA LEU A 174 -14.14 17.91 35.07
C LEU A 174 -14.84 18.76 36.12
N GLU A 175 -15.86 19.52 35.72
CA GLU A 175 -16.55 20.48 36.58
C GLU A 175 -18.05 20.54 36.24
N TYR A 176 -18.88 20.81 37.24
CA TYR A 176 -20.27 21.22 37.10
C TYR A 176 -20.39 22.71 37.40
N GLY A 177 -21.30 23.38 36.71
CA GLY A 177 -21.57 24.79 36.92
C GLY A 177 -22.74 25.29 36.10
N LEU A 178 -22.78 26.60 35.91
CA LEU A 178 -23.80 27.29 35.12
C LEU A 178 -23.14 27.99 33.93
N TYR A 179 -23.76 27.91 32.77
CA TYR A 179 -23.42 28.73 31.62
C TYR A 179 -24.61 29.62 31.27
N ASP A 180 -24.44 30.94 31.43
CA ASP A 180 -25.50 31.93 31.21
C ASP A 180 -26.76 31.66 32.06
N GLY A 181 -26.56 31.20 33.30
CA GLY A 181 -27.62 30.87 34.24
C GLY A 181 -28.22 29.46 34.10
N GLU A 182 -27.89 28.73 33.04
CA GLU A 182 -28.40 27.37 32.79
C GLU A 182 -27.38 26.29 33.21
N PRO A 183 -27.82 25.13 33.72
CA PRO A 183 -26.92 24.04 34.08
C PRO A 183 -26.02 23.61 32.92
N ALA A 184 -24.73 23.49 33.19
CA ALA A 184 -23.74 23.03 32.23
C ALA A 184 -22.61 22.22 32.89
N THR A 185 -22.02 21.31 32.13
CA THR A 185 -20.94 20.43 32.57
C THR A 185 -19.70 20.65 31.72
N LYS A 186 -18.56 20.94 32.35
CA LYS A 186 -17.26 20.96 31.70
C LYS A 186 -16.69 19.55 31.65
N VAL A 187 -16.33 19.12 30.44
CA VAL A 187 -15.87 17.74 30.19
C VAL A 187 -14.57 17.73 29.40
N LEU A 188 -13.79 16.68 29.62
CA LEU A 188 -12.70 16.25 28.77
C LEU A 188 -13.23 15.17 27.81
N LEU A 189 -12.94 15.31 26.52
CA LEU A 189 -13.31 14.38 25.48
C LEU A 189 -12.05 13.85 24.78
N LYS A 190 -11.87 12.53 24.81
CA LYS A 190 -10.76 11.84 24.16
C LYS A 190 -11.32 10.92 23.06
N PRO A 191 -11.31 11.37 21.79
CA PRO A 191 -11.78 10.53 20.68
C PRO A 191 -10.74 9.46 20.36
N LEU A 192 -11.14 8.18 20.44
CA LEU A 192 -10.34 7.03 20.03
C LEU A 192 -10.46 6.75 18.52
N THR A 193 -11.51 7.29 17.90
CA THR A 193 -11.73 7.27 16.45
C THR A 193 -11.77 8.68 15.86
N GLY A 194 -11.78 8.79 14.53
CA GLY A 194 -11.87 10.09 13.85
C GLY A 194 -12.97 10.08 12.79
N ARG A 195 -14.19 10.48 13.18
CA ARG A 195 -15.28 10.81 12.25
C ARG A 195 -15.59 12.29 12.26
N THR A 196 -16.19 12.77 11.17
CA THR A 196 -16.72 14.12 11.05
C THR A 196 -17.73 14.38 12.18
N HIS A 197 -17.58 15.51 12.86
CA HIS A 197 -18.45 15.94 13.97
C HIS A 197 -18.62 14.92 15.12
N GLN A 198 -17.69 13.96 15.28
CA GLN A 198 -17.87 12.82 16.20
C GLN A 198 -18.24 13.25 17.63
N LEU A 199 -17.49 14.21 18.19
CA LEU A 199 -17.69 14.70 19.55
C LEU A 199 -19.07 15.35 19.72
N ARG A 200 -19.45 16.20 18.76
CA ARG A 200 -20.71 16.93 18.73
C ARG A 200 -21.91 15.99 18.68
N VAL A 201 -21.85 15.00 17.79
CA VAL A 201 -22.88 13.96 17.65
C VAL A 201 -22.98 13.12 18.92
N HIS A 202 -21.87 12.66 19.50
CA HIS A 202 -21.89 11.84 20.70
C HIS A 202 -22.46 12.60 21.91
N CYS A 203 -22.07 13.86 22.11
CA CYS A 203 -22.58 14.67 23.21
C CYS A 203 -24.09 14.95 23.04
N SER A 204 -24.54 15.27 21.83
CA SER A 204 -25.97 15.40 21.52
C SER A 204 -26.74 14.08 21.73
N ALA A 205 -26.16 12.94 21.36
CA ALA A 205 -26.79 11.62 21.48
C ALA A 205 -27.02 11.18 22.94
N ILE A 206 -26.19 11.63 23.89
CA ILE A 206 -26.42 11.43 25.32
C ILE A 206 -27.34 12.48 25.95
N GLY A 207 -27.94 13.37 25.15
CA GLY A 207 -28.83 14.43 25.62
C GLY A 207 -28.13 15.68 26.12
N HIS A 208 -26.81 15.78 25.98
CA HIS A 208 -25.99 16.88 26.48
C HIS A 208 -25.25 17.56 25.32
N PRO A 209 -25.94 18.30 24.43
CA PRO A 209 -25.29 18.99 23.32
C PRO A 209 -24.25 19.99 23.82
N ILE A 210 -23.23 20.23 23.01
CA ILE A 210 -22.20 21.23 23.30
C ILE A 210 -22.84 22.62 23.29
N VAL A 211 -22.52 23.43 24.30
CA VAL A 211 -22.98 24.82 24.41
C VAL A 211 -22.59 25.61 23.16
N GLY A 212 -23.55 26.26 22.53
CA GLY A 212 -23.36 27.04 21.30
C GLY A 212 -23.24 26.19 20.02
N ASP A 213 -23.51 24.89 20.08
CA ASP A 213 -23.61 24.06 18.88
C ASP A 213 -24.98 24.21 18.22
N PHE A 214 -25.12 25.20 17.35
CA PHE A 214 -26.35 25.46 16.61
C PHE A 214 -26.86 24.26 15.80
N THR A 215 -25.97 23.41 15.28
CA THR A 215 -26.36 22.34 14.36
C THR A 215 -26.97 21.15 15.09
N TYR A 216 -26.33 20.70 16.17
CA TYR A 216 -26.73 19.50 16.91
C TYR A 216 -27.64 19.79 18.10
N SER A 217 -27.85 21.08 18.44
CA SER A 217 -28.96 21.55 19.29
C SER A 217 -30.27 21.76 18.51
N LEU A 218 -30.30 21.43 17.20
CA LEU A 218 -31.45 21.66 16.31
C LEU A 218 -31.89 23.13 16.25
N GLY A 219 -30.92 24.05 16.31
CA GLY A 219 -31.14 25.50 16.22
C GLY A 219 -31.57 26.16 17.51
N SER A 220 -31.53 25.46 18.65
CA SER A 220 -31.95 26.02 19.95
C SER A 220 -30.84 26.76 20.70
N ASP A 221 -29.57 26.49 20.39
CA ASP A 221 -28.43 27.06 21.11
C ASP A 221 -27.62 28.03 20.24
N ASP A 222 -28.19 29.22 20.01
CA ASP A 222 -27.63 30.32 19.19
C ASP A 222 -27.13 31.53 20.01
N ALA A 223 -27.49 31.62 21.29
CA ALA A 223 -27.13 32.71 22.18
C ALA A 223 -25.64 32.79 22.58
N PRO A 224 -24.89 31.67 22.77
CA PRO A 224 -23.45 31.72 23.04
C PRO A 224 -22.67 32.34 21.87
N TYR A 225 -21.65 33.15 22.16
CA TYR A 225 -20.86 33.83 21.12
C TYR A 225 -20.03 32.89 20.23
N ARG A 226 -19.89 31.63 20.65
CA ARG A 226 -19.13 30.59 19.96
C ARG A 226 -19.60 29.20 20.40
N MET A 227 -19.21 28.18 19.65
CA MET A 227 -19.30 26.79 20.10
C MET A 227 -18.21 26.47 21.12
N MET A 228 -18.61 25.92 22.27
CA MET A 228 -17.76 25.58 23.40
C MET A 228 -17.09 24.21 23.23
N LEU A 229 -16.37 24.04 22.12
CA LEU A 229 -15.51 22.89 21.86
C LEU A 229 -14.11 23.36 21.51
N HIS A 230 -13.11 22.83 22.21
CA HIS A 230 -11.72 23.23 22.04
C HIS A 230 -10.79 22.02 21.99
N ALA A 231 -9.95 21.93 20.96
CA ALA A 231 -8.90 20.93 20.81
C ALA A 231 -7.72 21.26 21.72
N TYR A 232 -7.82 20.81 22.96
CA TYR A 232 -6.92 21.19 24.05
C TYR A 232 -5.48 20.68 23.88
N MET A 233 -5.31 19.38 23.63
CA MET A 233 -3.99 18.75 23.53
C MET A 233 -3.89 17.83 22.32
N LEU A 234 -2.74 17.90 21.64
CA LEU A 234 -2.39 17.06 20.51
C LEU A 234 -1.01 16.43 20.75
N ARG A 235 -0.96 15.10 20.70
CA ARG A 235 0.29 14.31 20.72
C ARG A 235 0.43 13.49 19.44
N ILE A 236 1.47 13.76 18.67
CA ILE A 236 1.89 12.98 17.51
C ILE A 236 3.20 12.26 17.87
N PRO A 237 3.24 10.92 17.93
CA PRO A 237 4.43 10.15 18.31
C PRO A 237 5.46 10.10 17.16
N LEU A 238 6.06 11.25 16.87
CA LEU A 238 7.14 11.40 15.90
C LEU A 238 8.47 10.90 16.49
N ALA A 239 9.38 10.48 15.61
CA ALA A 239 10.75 10.14 15.98
C ALA A 239 11.67 11.31 15.59
N PRO A 240 12.73 11.62 16.37
CA PRO A 240 13.14 10.96 17.61
C PRO A 240 12.35 11.39 18.86
N HIS A 241 11.62 12.50 18.80
CA HIS A 241 10.84 13.02 19.92
C HIS A 241 9.37 13.22 19.52
N PRO A 242 8.41 12.87 20.40
CA PRO A 242 7.00 13.12 20.12
C PRO A 242 6.72 14.62 20.07
N LEU A 243 5.87 15.04 19.14
CA LEU A 243 5.28 16.37 19.16
C LEU A 243 4.12 16.31 20.14
N LEU A 244 4.26 16.99 21.28
CA LEU A 244 3.22 17.14 22.29
C LEU A 244 2.98 18.64 22.49
N VAL A 245 1.75 19.07 22.28
CA VAL A 245 1.33 20.44 22.57
C VAL A 245 0.05 20.44 23.38
N SER A 246 -0.05 21.41 24.28
CA SER A 246 -1.28 21.79 24.98
C SER A 246 -1.53 23.28 24.77
N THR A 247 -2.80 23.63 24.73
CA THR A 247 -3.30 25.00 24.67
C THR A 247 -3.61 25.49 26.09
N GLU A 248 -3.98 26.76 26.19
CA GLU A 248 -4.64 27.28 27.39
C GLU A 248 -6.10 26.83 27.40
N ASP A 249 -6.72 26.81 28.58
CA ASP A 249 -8.14 26.50 28.73
C ASP A 249 -9.00 27.75 28.49
N PRO A 250 -9.73 27.85 27.36
CA PRO A 250 -10.61 28.99 27.10
C PRO A 250 -11.91 28.98 27.93
N PHE A 251 -12.25 27.88 28.62
CA PHE A 251 -13.52 27.71 29.33
C PHE A 251 -13.33 27.93 30.83
N THR A 252 -12.89 29.13 31.17
CA THR A 252 -12.66 29.60 32.54
C THR A 252 -13.46 30.86 32.79
N ALA A 253 -13.91 31.06 34.03
CA ALA A 253 -14.70 32.24 34.42
C ALA A 253 -13.96 33.57 34.17
N THR A 254 -12.62 33.52 34.12
CA THR A 254 -11.77 34.68 33.81
C THR A 254 -11.80 35.07 32.33
N VAL A 255 -11.97 34.10 31.43
CA VAL A 255 -12.01 34.33 29.98
C VAL A 255 -13.44 34.58 29.51
N ASP A 256 -14.38 33.79 30.03
CA ASP A 256 -15.81 33.92 29.75
C ASP A 256 -16.59 34.03 31.07
N PRO A 257 -16.99 35.25 31.47
CA PRO A 257 -17.77 35.48 32.68
C PRO A 257 -19.13 34.79 32.69
N LYS A 258 -19.64 34.27 31.56
CA LYS A 258 -20.89 33.51 31.55
C LYS A 258 -20.74 32.12 32.17
N TRP A 259 -19.53 31.57 32.21
CA TRP A 259 -19.23 30.30 32.85
C TRP A 259 -18.97 30.49 34.35
N HIS A 260 -19.80 29.85 35.17
CA HIS A 260 -19.72 29.88 36.63
C HIS A 260 -19.51 28.45 37.13
N PRO A 261 -18.25 28.02 37.39
CA PRO A 261 -17.99 26.70 37.95
C PRO A 261 -18.46 26.64 39.41
N GLU A 262 -19.22 25.61 39.78
CA GLU A 262 -19.75 25.43 41.13
C GLU A 262 -19.09 24.26 41.86
N ARG A 263 -18.82 23.17 41.13
CA ARG A 263 -18.26 21.94 41.71
C ARG A 263 -17.21 21.33 40.80
N SER A 264 -15.97 21.26 41.28
CA SER A 264 -14.88 20.56 40.60
C SER A 264 -14.84 19.09 41.01
N ILE A 265 -14.73 18.19 40.04
CA ILE A 265 -14.62 16.73 40.22
C ILE A 265 -13.18 16.28 39.99
N LYS A 266 -12.57 16.74 38.89
CA LYS A 266 -11.18 16.45 38.51
C LYS A 266 -10.54 17.71 37.93
N THR A 267 -9.26 17.90 38.19
CA THR A 267 -8.48 18.96 37.54
C THR A 267 -8.19 18.56 36.09
N LEU A 268 -8.07 19.56 35.21
CA LEU A 268 -7.75 19.31 33.81
C LEU A 268 -6.33 18.74 33.67
N GLU A 269 -5.38 19.27 34.43
CA GLU A 269 -3.98 18.88 34.40
C GLU A 269 -3.79 17.41 34.82
N ASP A 270 -4.39 16.98 35.94
CA ASP A 270 -4.25 15.60 36.43
C ASP A 270 -4.93 14.62 35.47
N THR A 271 -6.08 15.00 34.89
CA THR A 271 -6.79 14.14 33.94
C THR A 271 -5.98 13.97 32.65
N VAL A 272 -5.37 15.05 32.14
CA VAL A 272 -4.51 15.00 30.95
C VAL A 272 -3.24 14.18 31.21
N ALA A 273 -2.62 14.35 32.38
CA ALA A 273 -1.47 13.54 32.80
C ALA A 273 -1.82 12.05 32.82
N ALA A 274 -2.95 11.68 33.41
CA ALA A 274 -3.42 10.29 33.42
C ALA A 274 -3.66 9.72 32.01
N VAL A 275 -4.21 10.53 31.09
CA VAL A 275 -4.39 10.13 29.69
C VAL A 275 -3.05 9.86 29.01
N LEU A 276 -2.04 10.70 29.24
CA LEU A 276 -0.70 10.53 28.66
C LEU A 276 0.01 9.32 29.24
N ASP A 277 -0.05 9.11 30.55
CA ASP A 277 0.56 7.96 31.22
C ASP A 277 -0.01 6.65 30.69
N HIS A 278 -1.34 6.56 30.55
CA HIS A 278 -1.99 5.39 29.97
C HIS A 278 -1.52 5.12 28.53
N ARG A 279 -1.35 6.16 27.71
CA ARG A 279 -0.88 6.02 26.33
C ARG A 279 0.59 5.61 26.24
N LEU A 280 1.43 6.13 27.13
CA LEU A 280 2.83 5.74 27.19
C LEU A 280 2.99 4.29 27.65
N GLU A 281 2.15 3.84 28.59
CA GLU A 281 2.15 2.45 29.02
C GLU A 281 1.65 1.50 27.92
N GLU A 282 0.59 1.87 27.19
CA GLU A 282 0.15 1.14 25.99
C GLU A 282 1.28 0.98 24.96
N GLU A 283 2.00 2.07 24.66
CA GLU A 283 3.12 2.07 23.72
C GLU A 283 4.29 1.19 24.21
N ARG A 284 4.62 1.25 25.51
CA ARG A 284 5.65 0.39 26.13
C ARG A 284 5.26 -1.08 26.08
N MET A 285 4.02 -1.41 26.39
CA MET A 285 3.52 -2.79 26.32
C MET A 285 3.56 -3.32 24.89
N LEU A 286 3.15 -2.52 23.90
CA LEU A 286 3.25 -2.87 22.48
C LEU A 286 4.70 -3.07 22.02
N GLU A 287 5.63 -2.25 22.49
CA GLU A 287 7.05 -2.38 22.16
C GLU A 287 7.67 -3.59 22.86
N GLU A 288 7.30 -3.85 24.11
CA GLU A 288 7.67 -5.08 24.82
C GLU A 288 7.10 -6.32 24.14
N GLU A 289 5.85 -6.29 23.66
CA GLU A 289 5.25 -7.38 22.90
C GLU A 289 5.96 -7.59 21.56
N LYS A 290 6.33 -6.52 20.86
CA LYS A 290 7.17 -6.63 19.65
C LYS A 290 8.53 -7.22 19.98
N GLN A 291 9.17 -6.78 21.06
CA GLN A 291 10.47 -7.30 21.48
C GLN A 291 10.37 -8.75 21.94
N ARG A 292 9.30 -9.13 22.67
CA ARG A 292 9.00 -10.51 23.04
C ARG A 292 8.69 -11.34 21.81
N ALA A 293 7.96 -10.83 20.82
CA ALA A 293 7.70 -11.52 19.56
C ALA A 293 8.98 -11.68 18.72
N ILE A 294 9.89 -10.70 18.72
CA ILE A 294 11.22 -10.78 18.10
C ILE A 294 12.08 -11.77 18.87
N GLN A 295 12.06 -11.73 20.20
CA GLN A 295 12.83 -12.61 21.07
C GLN A 295 12.27 -14.04 21.06
N GLU A 296 10.97 -14.23 20.90
CA GLU A 296 10.31 -15.52 20.65
C GLU A 296 10.57 -16.00 19.23
N LYS A 297 10.62 -15.13 18.22
CA LYS A 297 11.11 -15.50 16.88
C LYS A 297 12.57 -15.93 16.93
N ASN A 298 13.40 -15.26 17.73
CA ASN A 298 14.80 -15.60 17.93
C ASN A 298 14.98 -16.87 18.79
N LYS A 299 14.20 -17.05 19.86
CA LYS A 299 14.17 -18.27 20.68
C LYS A 299 13.59 -19.44 19.87
N LYS A 300 12.52 -19.25 19.11
CA LYS A 300 12.04 -20.24 18.13
C LYS A 300 13.13 -20.52 17.11
N CYS A 301 13.89 -19.54 16.58
CA CYS A 301 15.06 -19.81 15.74
C CYS A 301 16.15 -20.65 16.45
N VAL A 302 16.37 -20.46 17.76
CA VAL A 302 17.35 -21.22 18.56
C VAL A 302 16.87 -22.63 18.89
N TRP A 303 15.62 -22.80 19.35
CA TRP A 303 14.98 -24.11 19.59
C TRP A 303 14.77 -24.89 18.29
N ARG A 304 14.51 -24.20 17.17
CA ARG A 304 14.40 -24.76 15.83
C ARG A 304 15.76 -25.20 15.27
N LYS A 305 16.86 -24.54 15.67
CA LYS A 305 18.22 -25.01 15.38
C LYS A 305 18.57 -26.34 16.05
N GLN A 306 17.82 -26.72 17.09
CA GLN A 306 18.08 -27.93 17.88
C GLN A 306 17.02 -29.04 17.67
N LYS A 307 15.88 -28.72 17.03
CA LYS A 307 14.76 -29.66 16.81
C LYS A 307 14.42 -29.91 15.33
N ASP A 308 14.89 -29.09 14.38
CA ASP A 308 14.58 -29.26 12.94
C ASP A 308 15.75 -29.91 12.17
N LEU A 309 16.30 -30.99 12.74
CA LEU A 309 16.60 -32.20 11.98
C LEU A 309 15.26 -32.89 11.69
N GLU A 310 14.42 -32.27 10.85
CA GLU A 310 13.31 -32.88 10.09
C GLU A 310 12.41 -31.78 9.48
N VAL A 311 12.68 -31.48 8.21
CA VAL A 311 11.76 -31.16 7.10
C VAL A 311 10.41 -30.47 7.44
N GLU A 312 10.27 -29.17 7.12
CA GLU A 312 9.13 -28.54 6.40
C GLU A 312 9.03 -27.02 6.68
N GLU A 313 9.73 -26.16 5.92
CA GLU A 313 9.40 -24.72 5.91
C GLU A 313 9.49 -23.93 4.59
N PRO A 314 10.10 -24.40 3.47
CA PRO A 314 10.03 -23.65 2.21
C PRO A 314 8.62 -23.60 1.59
N THR A 315 7.66 -24.35 2.15
CA THR A 315 6.37 -24.66 1.51
C THR A 315 5.26 -23.64 1.82
N ARG A 316 5.32 -22.87 2.92
CA ARG A 316 4.19 -22.07 3.43
C ARG A 316 3.81 -20.84 2.61
N GLN A 317 4.76 -20.03 2.16
CA GLN A 317 4.44 -18.85 1.32
C GLN A 317 4.00 -19.24 -0.11
N CYS A 318 4.49 -20.36 -0.66
CA CYS A 318 3.92 -20.95 -1.88
C CYS A 318 2.53 -21.56 -1.64
N GLN A 319 2.24 -22.04 -0.42
CA GLN A 319 0.94 -22.60 -0.07
C GLN A 319 -0.19 -21.57 -0.05
N GLU A 320 0.09 -20.31 0.35
CA GLU A 320 -0.87 -19.20 0.36
C GLU A 320 -1.27 -18.74 -1.05
N TRP A 321 -0.34 -18.74 -2.01
CA TRP A 321 -0.66 -18.43 -3.41
C TRP A 321 -1.42 -19.54 -4.13
N LEU A 322 -1.14 -20.81 -3.79
CA LEU A 322 -2.00 -21.91 -4.24
C LEU A 322 -3.43 -21.73 -3.70
N MET A 323 -3.63 -21.13 -2.51
CA MET A 323 -4.97 -20.91 -1.97
C MET A 323 -5.81 -19.86 -2.74
N ASP A 324 -5.19 -18.90 -3.45
CA ASP A 324 -5.91 -17.93 -4.32
C ASP A 324 -6.25 -18.52 -5.72
N GLU A 325 -5.74 -19.71 -6.05
CA GLU A 325 -6.23 -20.49 -7.20
C GLU A 325 -7.60 -21.15 -6.96
N SER A 326 -8.21 -20.94 -5.78
CA SER A 326 -9.59 -21.32 -5.44
C SER A 326 -10.67 -20.61 -6.29
N ARG A 327 -10.29 -19.71 -7.20
CA ARG A 327 -11.20 -19.25 -8.26
C ARG A 327 -11.66 -20.45 -9.10
N VAL A 328 -12.96 -20.73 -9.04
CA VAL A 328 -13.71 -21.61 -9.95
C VAL A 328 -13.25 -21.33 -11.37
N SER A 329 -12.98 -22.39 -12.15
CA SER A 329 -12.42 -22.32 -13.50
C SER A 329 -13.30 -21.49 -14.44
N LYS A 330 -13.07 -20.18 -14.49
CA LYS A 330 -13.64 -19.30 -15.50
C LYS A 330 -12.78 -19.37 -16.76
N SER A 331 -13.41 -19.30 -17.93
CA SER A 331 -12.72 -19.27 -19.22
C SER A 331 -11.82 -18.03 -19.34
N THR A 332 -10.78 -18.10 -20.18
CA THR A 332 -9.83 -16.99 -20.42
C THR A 332 -10.53 -15.64 -20.71
N PRO A 333 -11.61 -15.59 -21.52
CA PRO A 333 -12.35 -14.34 -21.78
C PRO A 333 -13.09 -13.80 -20.55
N ALA A 334 -13.63 -14.67 -19.71
CA ALA A 334 -14.34 -14.27 -18.50
C ALA A 334 -13.40 -13.63 -17.47
N ILE A 335 -12.17 -14.16 -17.35
CA ILE A 335 -11.12 -13.57 -16.50
C ILE A 335 -10.70 -12.19 -17.04
N LEU A 336 -10.53 -12.06 -18.36
CA LEU A 336 -10.17 -10.77 -18.98
C LEU A 336 -11.26 -9.72 -18.77
N ALA A 337 -12.54 -10.09 -18.92
CA ALA A 337 -13.67 -9.20 -18.68
C ALA A 337 -13.76 -8.75 -17.20
N GLU A 338 -13.47 -9.66 -16.26
CA GLU A 338 -13.42 -9.37 -14.83
C GLU A 338 -12.30 -8.37 -14.49
N ILE A 339 -11.09 -8.57 -15.04
CA ILE A 339 -9.95 -7.65 -14.85
C ILE A 339 -10.29 -6.25 -15.39
N ILE A 340 -10.86 -6.17 -16.59
CA ILE A 340 -11.26 -4.89 -17.19
C ILE A 340 -12.32 -4.18 -16.33
N LYS A 341 -13.25 -4.94 -15.74
CA LYS A 341 -14.30 -4.41 -14.86
C LYS A 341 -13.77 -3.94 -13.50
N GLU A 342 -12.81 -4.65 -12.91
CA GLU A 342 -12.30 -4.37 -11.55
C GLU A 342 -11.15 -3.35 -11.49
N GLU A 343 -10.31 -3.33 -12.53
CA GLU A 343 -9.05 -2.57 -12.57
C GLU A 343 -8.99 -1.57 -13.74
N GLY A 344 -9.95 -1.61 -14.66
CA GLY A 344 -10.07 -0.70 -15.80
C GLY A 344 -9.42 -1.20 -17.09
N LEU A 345 -9.61 -0.43 -18.18
CA LEU A 345 -9.17 -0.81 -19.54
C LEU A 345 -7.64 -0.88 -19.71
N LEU A 346 -6.87 -0.19 -18.87
CA LEU A 346 -5.40 -0.17 -18.93
C LEU A 346 -4.74 -1.31 -18.15
N ALA A 347 -5.51 -2.07 -17.36
CA ALA A 347 -4.98 -3.15 -16.53
C ALA A 347 -4.29 -4.30 -17.32
N PRO A 348 -4.82 -4.76 -18.48
CA PRO A 348 -4.15 -5.81 -19.26
C PRO A 348 -2.77 -5.40 -19.82
N TYR A 349 -2.52 -4.08 -19.95
CA TYR A 349 -1.25 -3.54 -20.43
C TYR A 349 -0.22 -3.33 -19.32
N ARG A 350 -0.55 -3.68 -18.08
CA ARG A 350 0.37 -3.50 -16.95
C ARG A 350 1.67 -4.28 -17.15
N GLY A 351 2.79 -3.59 -16.94
CA GLY A 351 4.12 -4.20 -17.05
C GLY A 351 4.60 -4.45 -18.48
N TRP A 352 3.99 -3.83 -19.50
CA TRP A 352 4.46 -3.94 -20.89
C TRP A 352 5.91 -3.48 -21.06
N PHE A 353 6.31 -2.39 -20.40
CA PHE A 353 7.66 -1.83 -20.52
C PHE A 353 8.77 -2.75 -19.97
N PRO A 354 8.66 -3.31 -18.74
CA PRO A 354 9.60 -4.33 -18.25
C PRO A 354 9.75 -5.56 -19.16
N VAL A 355 8.67 -5.96 -19.86
CA VAL A 355 8.70 -7.07 -20.82
C VAL A 355 9.58 -6.73 -22.00
N ILE A 356 9.36 -5.58 -22.62
CA ILE A 356 10.13 -5.16 -23.79
C ILE A 356 11.61 -5.05 -23.43
N CYS A 357 11.93 -4.38 -22.32
CA CYS A 357 13.31 -4.24 -21.86
C CYS A 357 13.98 -5.62 -21.64
N SER A 358 13.32 -6.52 -20.92
CA SER A 358 13.84 -7.87 -20.67
C SER A 358 14.01 -8.68 -21.96
N LEU A 359 13.08 -8.53 -22.91
CA LEU A 359 13.11 -9.24 -24.19
C LEU A 359 14.24 -8.72 -25.09
N CYS A 360 14.45 -7.40 -25.16
CA CYS A 360 15.55 -6.79 -25.89
C CYS A 360 16.90 -7.27 -25.34
N CYS A 361 17.10 -7.22 -24.02
CA CYS A 361 18.32 -7.72 -23.39
C CYS A 361 18.52 -9.21 -23.64
N SER A 362 17.46 -10.03 -23.52
CA SER A 362 17.57 -11.48 -23.70
C SER A 362 17.85 -11.88 -25.13
N ASN A 363 17.19 -11.26 -26.11
CA ASN A 363 17.48 -11.52 -27.52
C ASN A 363 18.90 -11.08 -27.86
N PHE A 364 19.35 -9.92 -27.37
CA PHE A 364 20.71 -9.45 -27.59
C PHE A 364 21.76 -10.46 -27.07
N VAL A 365 21.64 -10.88 -25.81
CA VAL A 365 22.55 -11.85 -25.20
C VAL A 365 22.51 -13.19 -25.94
N TYR A 366 21.31 -13.68 -26.27
CA TYR A 366 21.14 -14.94 -26.99
C TYR A 366 21.81 -14.91 -28.37
N PHE A 367 21.50 -13.93 -29.22
CA PHE A 367 22.06 -13.85 -30.57
C PHE A 367 23.57 -13.59 -30.54
N TYR A 368 24.04 -12.75 -29.63
CA TYR A 368 25.48 -12.51 -29.45
C TYR A 368 26.23 -13.78 -29.08
N CYS A 369 25.76 -14.52 -28.06
CA CYS A 369 26.35 -15.79 -27.66
C CYS A 369 26.24 -16.85 -28.75
N PHE A 370 25.08 -16.95 -29.42
CA PHE A 370 24.86 -17.90 -30.50
C PHE A 370 25.82 -17.67 -31.66
N HIS A 371 25.93 -16.45 -32.17
CA HIS A 371 26.85 -16.12 -33.27
C HIS A 371 28.32 -16.26 -32.86
N SER A 372 28.68 -15.92 -31.62
CA SER A 372 30.05 -16.07 -31.11
C SER A 372 30.47 -17.54 -31.00
N LEU A 373 29.60 -18.39 -30.44
CA LEU A 373 29.83 -19.84 -30.36
C LEU A 373 29.83 -20.47 -31.74
N LYS A 374 28.89 -20.08 -32.61
CA LYS A 374 28.78 -20.57 -33.99
C LYS A 374 29.99 -20.18 -34.83
N SER A 375 30.44 -18.92 -34.77
CA SER A 375 31.65 -18.46 -35.48
C SER A 375 32.92 -19.18 -35.02
N SER A 376 33.03 -19.46 -33.72
CA SER A 376 34.18 -20.20 -33.17
C SER A 376 34.19 -21.67 -33.59
N TYR A 377 33.01 -22.30 -33.67
CA TYR A 377 32.88 -23.72 -34.04
C TYR A 377 32.99 -23.97 -35.56
N LEU A 378 32.40 -23.10 -36.39
CA LEU A 378 32.43 -23.21 -37.86
C LEU A 378 33.82 -22.97 -38.47
N LYS A 379 34.76 -22.37 -37.72
CA LYS A 379 36.17 -22.31 -38.12
C LYS A 379 36.83 -23.70 -38.21
N ARG A 380 36.23 -24.73 -37.61
CA ARG A 380 36.85 -26.06 -37.47
C ARG A 380 36.01 -27.24 -37.98
N HIS A 381 34.69 -27.09 -38.18
CA HIS A 381 33.79 -28.16 -38.64
C HIS A 381 32.60 -27.65 -39.49
N GLN A 382 32.03 -28.53 -40.34
CA GLN A 382 30.79 -28.26 -41.10
C GLN A 382 29.54 -28.25 -40.20
N SER A 383 28.54 -27.42 -40.54
CA SER A 383 27.28 -27.27 -39.79
C SER A 383 26.36 -28.47 -40.03
N THR A 384 26.03 -29.20 -38.97
CA THR A 384 24.94 -30.19 -38.97
C THR A 384 23.79 -29.63 -38.13
N SER A 385 22.53 -29.90 -38.49
CA SER A 385 21.36 -29.39 -37.74
C SER A 385 21.38 -29.72 -36.25
N SER A 386 21.93 -30.87 -35.87
CA SER A 386 22.12 -31.27 -34.47
C SER A 386 23.18 -30.43 -33.75
N VAL A 387 24.24 -30.02 -34.44
CA VAL A 387 25.29 -29.15 -33.89
C VAL A 387 24.75 -27.74 -33.68
N ASP A 388 23.99 -27.20 -34.65
CA ASP A 388 23.31 -25.92 -34.49
C ASP A 388 22.34 -25.92 -33.30
N LEU A 389 21.66 -27.04 -33.04
CA LEU A 389 20.81 -27.21 -31.87
C LEU A 389 21.62 -27.21 -30.56
N LEU A 390 22.76 -27.91 -30.51
CA LEU A 390 23.65 -27.92 -29.34
C LEU A 390 24.21 -26.53 -29.04
N ILE A 391 24.66 -25.80 -30.06
CA ILE A 391 25.13 -24.41 -29.94
C ILE A 391 23.98 -23.51 -29.48
N GLY A 392 22.77 -23.70 -30.01
CA GLY A 392 21.56 -23.02 -29.57
C GLY A 392 21.23 -23.27 -28.09
N MET A 393 21.38 -24.50 -27.61
CA MET A 393 21.18 -24.84 -26.20
C MET A 393 22.26 -24.21 -25.31
N ALA A 394 23.54 -24.25 -25.72
CA ALA A 394 24.63 -23.62 -24.97
C ALA A 394 24.43 -22.11 -24.86
N ALA A 395 24.09 -21.43 -25.96
CA ALA A 395 23.74 -20.01 -25.96
C ALA A 395 22.51 -19.73 -25.08
N GLY A 396 21.51 -20.62 -25.10
CA GLY A 396 20.33 -20.56 -24.24
C GLY A 396 20.66 -20.62 -22.75
N ILE A 397 21.58 -21.51 -22.34
CA ILE A 397 22.04 -21.63 -20.95
C ILE A 397 22.71 -20.32 -20.48
N VAL A 398 23.61 -19.76 -21.29
CA VAL A 398 24.28 -18.49 -20.97
C VAL A 398 23.25 -17.35 -20.87
N ASN A 399 22.33 -17.26 -21.83
CA ASN A 399 21.24 -16.28 -21.80
C ASN A 399 20.41 -16.40 -20.52
N VAL A 400 20.03 -17.61 -20.10
CA VAL A 400 19.28 -17.81 -18.86
C VAL A 400 20.08 -17.32 -17.65
N LEU A 401 21.35 -17.70 -17.51
CA LEU A 401 22.16 -17.29 -16.35
C LEU A 401 22.31 -15.77 -16.23
N VAL A 402 22.47 -15.08 -17.37
CA VAL A 402 22.65 -13.62 -17.41
C VAL A 402 21.32 -12.88 -17.22
N THR A 403 20.22 -13.38 -17.78
CA THR A 403 18.96 -12.62 -17.85
C THR A 403 17.94 -13.00 -16.79
N THR A 404 18.17 -14.06 -16.01
CA THR A 404 17.24 -14.46 -14.93
C THR A 404 16.93 -13.32 -13.95
N PRO A 405 17.89 -12.47 -13.51
CA PRO A 405 17.60 -11.30 -12.68
C PRO A 405 16.55 -10.35 -13.29
N LEU A 406 16.68 -10.04 -14.59
CA LEU A 406 15.72 -9.19 -15.30
C LEU A 406 14.34 -9.87 -15.38
N TRP A 407 14.30 -11.18 -15.60
CA TRP A 407 13.06 -11.94 -15.64
C TRP A 407 12.35 -12.03 -14.29
N VAL A 408 13.09 -12.11 -13.17
CA VAL A 408 12.54 -12.06 -11.81
C VAL A 408 11.89 -10.70 -11.56
N VAL A 409 12.60 -9.61 -11.85
CA VAL A 409 12.06 -8.25 -11.72
C VAL A 409 10.83 -8.02 -12.60
N ASN A 410 10.88 -8.46 -13.86
CA ASN A 410 9.75 -8.39 -14.79
C ASN A 410 8.51 -9.12 -14.25
N THR A 411 8.66 -10.36 -13.76
CA THR A 411 7.54 -11.12 -13.19
C THR A 411 6.95 -10.43 -11.97
N ARG A 412 7.78 -9.84 -11.09
CA ARG A 412 7.30 -9.11 -9.90
C ARG A 412 6.58 -7.80 -10.26
N LEU A 413 7.09 -7.04 -11.22
CA LEU A 413 6.47 -5.79 -11.69
C LEU A 413 5.13 -6.02 -12.41
N LYS A 414 4.98 -7.13 -13.14
CA LYS A 414 3.70 -7.51 -13.78
C LYS A 414 2.60 -7.82 -12.76
N LEU A 415 2.98 -8.45 -11.65
CA LEU A 415 2.06 -8.87 -10.61
C LEU A 415 1.79 -7.77 -9.57
N GLN A 416 2.60 -6.70 -9.59
CA GLN A 416 2.36 -5.51 -8.79
C GLN A 416 0.92 -5.02 -9.01
N GLY A 417 0.24 -4.64 -7.93
CA GLY A 417 -1.10 -4.02 -7.91
C GLY A 417 -2.23 -4.74 -8.64
N SER A 418 -2.08 -6.03 -8.95
CA SER A 418 -3.26 -6.90 -9.05
C SER A 418 -3.93 -6.88 -7.68
N LYS A 419 -5.23 -6.62 -7.63
CA LYS A 419 -6.00 -6.70 -6.39
C LYS A 419 -6.08 -8.17 -5.95
N PHE A 420 -5.07 -8.65 -5.25
CA PHE A 420 -5.22 -9.87 -4.47
C PHE A 420 -6.28 -9.59 -3.41
N ARG A 421 -7.37 -10.36 -3.41
CA ARG A 421 -8.48 -10.20 -2.45
C ARG A 421 -8.08 -10.62 -1.02
N ASN A 422 -6.85 -11.10 -0.82
CA ASN A 422 -6.31 -11.45 0.48
C ASN A 422 -5.64 -10.24 1.14
N ALA A 423 -6.17 -9.87 2.31
CA ALA A 423 -5.77 -8.72 3.12
C ALA A 423 -4.33 -8.78 3.69
N GLU A 424 -3.60 -9.89 3.48
CA GLU A 424 -2.29 -10.15 4.08
C GLU A 424 -1.10 -9.99 3.11
N ILE A 425 -1.34 -9.84 1.80
CA ILE A 425 -0.26 -9.65 0.83
C ILE A 425 0.08 -8.15 0.77
N ARG A 426 1.20 -7.76 1.38
CA ARG A 426 1.73 -6.39 1.32
C ARG A 426 1.85 -5.96 -0.15
N PRO A 427 1.16 -4.90 -0.60
CA PRO A 427 1.35 -4.38 -1.94
C PRO A 427 2.73 -3.72 -2.01
N THR A 428 3.74 -4.43 -2.51
CA THR A 428 5.05 -3.84 -2.80
C THR A 428 4.90 -2.87 -3.97
N SER A 429 4.98 -1.57 -3.69
CA SER A 429 4.90 -0.53 -4.71
C SER A 429 6.29 -0.22 -5.25
N TYR A 430 6.72 -0.94 -6.29
CA TYR A 430 7.91 -0.58 -7.04
C TYR A 430 7.62 0.64 -7.92
N SER A 431 8.47 1.67 -7.85
CA SER A 431 8.38 2.85 -8.70
C SER A 431 8.96 2.62 -10.10
N GLY A 432 9.68 1.52 -10.32
CA GLY A 432 10.31 1.17 -11.60
C GLY A 432 11.24 -0.04 -11.50
N ILE A 433 11.93 -0.36 -12.60
CA ILE A 433 12.84 -1.52 -12.69
C ILE A 433 14.02 -1.40 -11.71
N LEU A 434 14.63 -0.21 -11.60
CA LEU A 434 15.78 0.02 -10.72
C LEU A 434 15.41 -0.05 -9.23
N ASP A 435 14.23 0.48 -8.88
CA ASP A 435 13.70 0.41 -7.52
C ASP A 435 13.37 -1.04 -7.14
N ALA A 436 12.81 -1.82 -8.07
CA ALA A 436 12.60 -3.25 -7.87
C ALA A 436 13.92 -4.01 -7.67
N PHE A 437 14.97 -3.74 -8.43
CA PHE A 437 16.28 -4.34 -8.19
C PHE A 437 16.81 -4.03 -6.79
N ARG A 438 16.75 -2.75 -6.38
CA ARG A 438 17.24 -2.30 -5.08
C ARG A 438 16.49 -2.99 -3.94
N GLN A 439 15.16 -2.99 -3.98
CA GLN A 439 14.33 -3.59 -2.93
C GLN A 439 14.58 -5.10 -2.81
N ILE A 440 14.64 -5.83 -3.93
CA ILE A 440 14.89 -7.29 -3.90
C ILE A 440 16.26 -7.59 -3.28
N ILE A 441 17.29 -6.84 -3.64
CA ILE A 441 18.65 -7.05 -3.10
C ILE A 441 18.70 -6.72 -1.60
N CYS A 442 18.04 -5.65 -1.16
CA CYS A 442 18.02 -5.24 0.24
C CYS A 442 17.19 -6.18 1.12
N ASP A 443 16.05 -6.68 0.62
CA ASP A 443 15.08 -7.41 1.44
C ASP A 443 15.32 -8.93 1.42
N GLU A 444 15.77 -9.49 0.30
CA GLU A 444 15.90 -10.95 0.09
C GLU A 444 17.33 -11.39 -0.24
N GLY A 445 18.24 -10.43 -0.45
CA GLY A 445 19.62 -10.68 -0.81
C GLY A 445 19.85 -10.93 -2.31
N VAL A 446 21.12 -10.91 -2.71
CA VAL A 446 21.54 -11.01 -4.12
C VAL A 446 21.13 -12.35 -4.76
N GLY A 447 21.05 -13.43 -3.98
CA GLY A 447 20.66 -14.76 -4.47
C GLY A 447 19.22 -14.84 -4.97
N ALA A 448 18.31 -14.00 -4.47
CA ALA A 448 16.91 -14.01 -4.84
C ALA A 448 16.66 -13.66 -6.32
N LEU A 449 17.57 -12.89 -6.93
CA LEU A 449 17.52 -12.55 -8.36
C LEU A 449 17.68 -13.77 -9.27
N TRP A 450 18.22 -14.88 -8.78
CA TRP A 450 18.36 -16.14 -9.51
C TRP A 450 17.31 -17.19 -9.12
N ASN A 451 16.26 -16.79 -8.41
CA ASN A 451 15.15 -17.69 -8.10
C ASN A 451 14.47 -18.18 -9.40
N GLY A 452 14.33 -19.50 -9.52
CA GLY A 452 13.78 -20.13 -10.73
C GLY A 452 14.79 -20.32 -11.87
N THR A 453 16.09 -20.09 -11.68
CA THR A 453 17.13 -20.37 -12.69
C THR A 453 17.10 -21.83 -13.14
N PHE A 454 16.99 -22.78 -12.21
CA PHE A 454 17.03 -24.22 -12.54
C PHE A 454 15.87 -24.69 -13.43
N PRO A 455 14.58 -24.39 -13.13
CA PRO A 455 13.48 -24.63 -14.08
C PRO A 455 13.71 -23.95 -15.42
N SER A 456 14.27 -22.74 -15.43
CA SER A 456 14.55 -21.99 -16.65
C SER A 456 15.61 -22.67 -17.53
N LEU A 457 16.64 -23.25 -16.91
CA LEU A 457 17.68 -24.01 -17.60
C LEU A 457 17.11 -25.28 -18.23
N LEU A 458 16.26 -26.01 -17.51
CA LEU A 458 15.56 -27.17 -18.06
C LEU A 458 14.62 -26.77 -19.21
N LEU A 459 14.02 -25.59 -19.15
CA LEU A 459 13.16 -25.07 -20.23
C LEU A 459 13.94 -24.66 -21.49
N VAL A 460 15.27 -24.54 -21.44
CA VAL A 460 16.12 -24.41 -22.64
C VAL A 460 16.03 -25.64 -23.55
N LEU A 461 15.55 -26.78 -23.04
CA LEU A 461 15.28 -27.97 -23.84
C LEU A 461 14.00 -27.87 -24.68
N ASN A 462 13.14 -26.86 -24.45
CA ASN A 462 11.88 -26.73 -25.18
C ASN A 462 12.07 -26.65 -26.72
N PRO A 463 12.98 -25.83 -27.27
CA PRO A 463 13.28 -25.82 -28.70
C PRO A 463 13.82 -27.17 -29.22
N ALA A 464 14.58 -27.91 -28.41
CA ALA A 464 15.07 -29.23 -28.80
C ALA A 464 13.93 -30.26 -28.92
N ILE A 465 13.00 -30.27 -27.95
CA ILE A 465 11.79 -31.10 -28.00
C ILE A 465 10.93 -30.72 -29.22
N GLN A 466 10.75 -29.42 -29.46
CA GLN A 466 10.02 -28.91 -30.62
C GLN A 466 10.65 -29.39 -31.94
N PHE A 467 11.98 -29.27 -32.07
CA PHE A 467 12.70 -29.70 -33.28
C PHE A 467 12.59 -31.21 -33.49
N MET A 468 12.73 -32.01 -32.42
CA MET A 468 12.57 -33.47 -32.47
C MET A 468 11.18 -33.87 -32.98
N ILE A 469 10.11 -33.24 -32.46
CA ILE A 469 8.73 -33.52 -32.88
C ILE A 469 8.50 -33.03 -34.31
N TYR A 470 9.00 -31.84 -34.66
CA TYR A 470 8.91 -31.29 -36.00
C TYR A 470 9.55 -32.22 -37.05
N GLU A 471 10.78 -32.68 -36.82
CA GLU A 471 11.46 -33.63 -37.71
C GLU A 471 10.77 -35.00 -37.74
N GLY A 472 10.25 -35.48 -36.60
CA GLY A 472 9.46 -36.71 -36.53
C GLY A 472 8.21 -36.66 -37.40
N LEU A 473 7.40 -35.61 -37.27
CA LEU A 473 6.18 -35.39 -38.07
C LEU A 473 6.52 -35.18 -39.55
N LYS A 474 7.55 -34.39 -39.85
CA LYS A 474 8.04 -34.16 -41.22
C LYS A 474 8.46 -35.47 -41.91
N ARG A 475 9.12 -36.38 -41.19
CA ARG A 475 9.49 -37.71 -41.72
C ARG A 475 8.27 -38.58 -41.97
N GLN A 476 7.26 -38.55 -41.10
CA GLN A 476 6.03 -39.32 -41.29
C GLN A 476 5.25 -38.89 -42.54
N LEU A 477 5.11 -37.59 -42.79
CA LEU A 477 4.44 -37.11 -44.02
C LEU A 477 5.23 -37.45 -45.30
N ARG A 478 6.56 -37.47 -45.22
CA ARG A 478 7.43 -37.83 -46.36
C ARG A 478 7.49 -39.32 -46.66
N LYS A 479 7.03 -40.20 -45.75
CA LYS A 479 6.98 -41.65 -45.98
C LYS A 479 6.01 -42.08 -47.09
N GLY A 480 5.16 -41.18 -47.59
CA GLY A 480 4.21 -41.46 -48.68
C GLY A 480 4.61 -40.95 -50.08
N ALA A 481 5.53 -39.97 -50.19
CA ALA A 481 6.11 -39.49 -51.45
C ALA A 481 7.23 -38.45 -51.18
N PRO A 482 8.29 -38.36 -52.02
CA PRO A 482 9.28 -37.29 -51.95
C PRO A 482 8.70 -35.98 -52.52
N ARG A 483 7.76 -35.37 -51.79
CA ARG A 483 7.15 -34.07 -52.15
C ARG A 483 7.74 -32.95 -51.28
N GLU A 484 8.01 -31.79 -51.89
CA GLU A 484 8.29 -30.58 -51.14
C GLU A 484 7.05 -30.13 -50.36
N LEU A 485 7.20 -29.91 -49.06
CA LEU A 485 6.08 -29.53 -48.18
C LEU A 485 5.62 -28.12 -48.52
N THR A 486 4.31 -27.94 -48.59
CA THR A 486 3.69 -26.62 -48.75
C THR A 486 3.93 -25.76 -47.49
N SER A 487 3.89 -24.43 -47.63
CA SER A 487 4.05 -23.52 -46.49
C SER A 487 3.04 -23.76 -45.38
N MET A 488 1.81 -24.11 -45.74
CA MET A 488 0.75 -24.40 -44.78
C MET A 488 1.03 -25.69 -44.03
N GLU A 489 1.52 -26.75 -44.70
CA GLU A 489 1.94 -27.99 -44.02
C GLU A 489 3.11 -27.73 -43.07
N VAL A 490 4.13 -26.96 -43.48
CA VAL A 490 5.25 -26.59 -42.61
C VAL A 490 4.78 -25.78 -41.40
N PHE A 491 3.85 -24.85 -41.60
CA PHE A 491 3.25 -24.05 -40.53
C PHE A 491 2.48 -24.93 -39.56
N ILE A 492 1.61 -25.82 -40.05
CA ILE A 492 0.80 -26.73 -39.22
C ILE A 492 1.71 -27.67 -38.42
N ILE A 493 2.71 -28.29 -39.07
CA ILE A 493 3.67 -29.17 -38.38
C ILE A 493 4.45 -28.38 -37.32
N GLY A 494 4.87 -27.15 -37.63
CA GLY A 494 5.53 -26.26 -36.67
C GLY A 494 4.65 -25.90 -35.48
N ALA A 495 3.38 -25.59 -35.72
CA ALA A 495 2.40 -25.25 -34.69
C ALA A 495 2.10 -26.46 -33.79
N VAL A 496 1.86 -27.64 -34.36
CA VAL A 496 1.65 -28.90 -33.62
C VAL A 496 2.89 -29.25 -32.80
N ALA A 497 4.08 -29.17 -33.40
CA ALA A 497 5.33 -29.42 -32.68
C ALA A 497 5.52 -28.45 -31.50
N LYS A 498 5.19 -27.16 -31.69
CA LYS A 498 5.25 -26.17 -30.62
C LYS A 498 4.22 -26.44 -29.52
N ALA A 499 3.01 -26.81 -29.89
CA ALA A 499 1.93 -27.13 -28.94
C ALA A 499 2.33 -28.34 -28.08
N VAL A 500 2.78 -29.44 -28.69
CA VAL A 500 3.20 -30.64 -27.95
C VAL A 500 4.40 -30.34 -27.06
N ALA A 501 5.43 -29.65 -27.55
CA ALA A 501 6.58 -29.27 -26.73
C ALA A 501 6.17 -28.36 -25.55
N THR A 502 5.25 -27.43 -25.77
CA THR A 502 4.73 -26.53 -24.73
C THR A 502 3.93 -27.32 -23.70
N THR A 503 3.03 -28.22 -24.10
CA THR A 503 2.27 -29.08 -23.20
C THR A 503 3.18 -29.95 -22.35
N LEU A 504 4.19 -30.59 -22.95
CA LEU A 504 5.16 -31.43 -22.22
C LEU A 504 5.96 -30.63 -21.17
N THR A 505 6.29 -29.37 -21.50
CA THR A 505 7.10 -28.51 -20.60
C THR A 505 6.25 -27.62 -19.69
N TYR A 506 4.92 -27.63 -19.82
CA TYR A 506 4.02 -26.72 -19.13
C TYR A 506 4.07 -26.85 -17.59
N PRO A 507 4.11 -28.05 -16.99
CA PRO A 507 4.23 -28.19 -15.54
C PRO A 507 5.48 -27.50 -14.98
N LEU A 508 6.55 -27.45 -15.77
CA LEU A 508 7.78 -26.77 -15.38
C LEU A 508 7.68 -25.24 -15.56
N GLN A 509 6.94 -24.77 -16.56
CA GLN A 509 6.66 -23.35 -16.76
C GLN A 509 5.84 -22.75 -15.61
N THR A 510 4.84 -23.47 -15.12
CA THR A 510 4.03 -23.02 -13.98
C THR A 510 4.84 -22.95 -12.69
N ILE A 511 5.76 -23.90 -12.48
CA ILE A 511 6.67 -23.86 -11.33
C ILE A 511 7.68 -22.73 -11.48
N GLN A 512 8.21 -22.51 -12.69
CA GLN A 512 9.12 -21.39 -12.94
C GLN A 512 8.45 -20.04 -12.59
N SER A 513 7.19 -19.83 -12.98
CA SER A 513 6.49 -18.57 -12.67
C SER A 513 6.28 -18.38 -11.16
N VAL A 514 5.95 -19.47 -10.45
CA VAL A 514 5.78 -19.44 -8.98
C VAL A 514 7.11 -19.17 -8.27
N LEU A 515 8.19 -19.84 -8.70
CA LEU A 515 9.51 -19.71 -8.08
C LEU A 515 10.12 -18.31 -8.26
N ARG A 516 9.90 -17.66 -9.41
CA ARG A 516 10.41 -16.29 -9.66
C ARG A 516 9.72 -15.24 -8.78
N PHE A 517 8.55 -15.55 -8.24
CA PHE A 517 7.82 -14.66 -7.34
C PHE A 517 8.17 -14.92 -5.87
N GLY A 518 8.26 -16.19 -5.45
CA GLY A 518 8.45 -16.57 -4.04
C GLY A 518 9.76 -16.05 -3.41
N GLN A 519 9.66 -15.63 -2.15
CA GLN A 519 10.80 -15.26 -1.31
C GLN A 519 11.44 -16.53 -0.75
N PHE A 520 12.43 -17.08 -1.44
CA PHE A 520 13.14 -18.28 -0.97
C PHE A 520 14.42 -17.88 -0.23
N ASN A 521 14.34 -17.78 1.10
CA ASN A 521 15.54 -17.74 1.94
C ASN A 521 16.16 -19.14 2.00
N THR A 522 17.17 -19.38 1.16
CA THR A 522 17.95 -20.63 1.16
C THR A 522 19.18 -20.46 2.05
N SER A 523 19.01 -20.73 3.34
CA SER A 523 20.11 -20.83 4.31
C SER A 523 20.39 -22.30 4.62
N THR A 524 21.20 -22.96 3.79
CA THR A 524 21.86 -24.23 4.13
C THR A 524 22.98 -24.54 3.12
N GLU A 525 24.15 -24.96 3.62
CA GLU A 525 25.35 -25.34 2.86
C GLU A 525 25.22 -26.67 2.08
N GLU A 526 24.03 -27.04 1.60
CA GLU A 526 23.88 -28.10 0.60
C GLU A 526 23.97 -27.50 -0.81
N SER A 527 24.43 -28.29 -1.78
CA SER A 527 24.55 -27.84 -3.17
C SER A 527 23.20 -27.26 -3.67
N LYS A 528 23.21 -26.00 -4.12
CA LYS A 528 22.03 -25.24 -4.58
C LYS A 528 21.15 -25.99 -5.61
N LEU A 529 21.73 -26.96 -6.32
CA LEU A 529 21.04 -27.79 -7.29
C LEU A 529 20.14 -28.85 -6.64
N LEU A 530 20.60 -29.52 -5.58
CA LEU A 530 19.83 -30.57 -4.90
C LEU A 530 18.64 -29.98 -4.14
N SER A 531 18.81 -28.82 -3.51
CA SER A 531 17.72 -28.09 -2.86
C SER A 531 16.68 -27.58 -3.86
N SER A 532 17.12 -27.09 -5.02
CA SER A 532 16.23 -26.69 -6.12
C SER A 532 15.42 -27.86 -6.68
N LEU A 533 16.05 -29.03 -6.84
CA LEU A 533 15.38 -30.26 -7.29
C LEU A 533 14.35 -30.76 -6.29
N ARG A 534 14.67 -30.77 -4.99
CA ARG A 534 13.71 -31.13 -3.93
C ARG A 534 12.54 -30.14 -3.92
N SER A 535 12.79 -28.85 -4.10
CA SER A 535 11.76 -27.80 -4.14
C SER A 535 10.81 -27.96 -5.33
N ILE A 536 11.33 -28.28 -6.51
CA ILE A 536 10.50 -28.55 -7.70
C ILE A 536 9.67 -29.81 -7.49
N LYS A 537 10.28 -30.88 -6.96
CA LYS A 537 9.59 -32.13 -6.66
C LYS A 537 8.49 -31.93 -5.61
N SER A 538 8.76 -31.20 -4.54
CA SER A 538 7.76 -30.93 -3.50
C SER A 538 6.62 -30.07 -4.03
N LEU A 539 6.89 -29.05 -4.85
CA LEU A 539 5.87 -28.23 -5.49
C LEU A 539 5.01 -29.04 -6.48
N LEU A 540 5.61 -29.91 -7.29
CA LEU A 540 4.88 -30.82 -8.21
C LEU A 540 3.96 -31.77 -7.44
N ILE A 541 4.49 -32.42 -6.40
CA ILE A 541 3.74 -33.39 -5.59
C ILE A 541 2.59 -32.68 -4.86
N ASN A 542 2.86 -31.54 -4.23
CA ASN A 542 1.85 -30.79 -3.49
C ASN A 542 0.75 -30.25 -4.40
N ARG A 543 1.10 -29.82 -5.62
CA ARG A 543 0.11 -29.35 -6.59
C ARG A 543 -0.76 -30.48 -7.13
N THR A 544 -0.15 -31.62 -7.45
CA THR A 544 -0.85 -32.84 -7.88
C THR A 544 -1.77 -33.37 -6.78
N ARG A 545 -1.33 -33.36 -5.52
CA ARG A 545 -2.14 -33.80 -4.38
C ARG A 545 -3.35 -32.89 -4.10
N ARG A 546 -3.23 -31.57 -4.30
CA ARG A 546 -4.31 -30.61 -4.01
C ARG A 546 -5.31 -30.40 -5.15
N TYR A 547 -4.87 -30.38 -6.40
CA TYR A 547 -5.72 -30.06 -7.56
C TYR A 547 -5.83 -31.21 -8.59
N GLY A 548 -5.24 -32.37 -8.29
CA GLY A 548 -5.08 -33.45 -9.25
C GLY A 548 -4.07 -33.13 -10.35
N ILE A 549 -3.91 -34.07 -11.29
CA ILE A 549 -2.97 -33.96 -12.42
C ILE A 549 -3.38 -32.80 -13.36
N PHE A 550 -4.67 -32.55 -13.52
CA PHE A 550 -5.19 -31.47 -14.38
C PHE A 550 -4.89 -30.07 -13.83
N GLY A 551 -4.67 -29.92 -12.51
CA GLY A 551 -4.26 -28.65 -11.91
C GLY A 551 -2.90 -28.15 -12.39
N LEU A 552 -2.01 -29.04 -12.85
CA LEU A 552 -0.70 -28.67 -13.44
C LEU A 552 -0.85 -27.94 -14.79
N PHE A 553 -1.99 -28.12 -15.45
CA PHE A 553 -2.29 -27.58 -16.79
C PHE A 553 -3.27 -26.39 -16.74
N LYS A 554 -3.58 -25.87 -15.55
CA LYS A 554 -4.42 -24.67 -15.39
C LYS A 554 -3.73 -23.47 -16.05
N GLY A 555 -4.37 -22.90 -17.07
CA GLY A 555 -3.83 -21.80 -17.89
C GLY A 555 -3.13 -22.25 -19.18
N LEU A 556 -3.10 -23.55 -19.50
CA LEU A 556 -2.51 -24.06 -20.75
C LEU A 556 -3.20 -23.48 -21.99
N GLU A 557 -4.53 -23.34 -21.95
CA GLU A 557 -5.32 -22.73 -23.04
C GLU A 557 -4.81 -21.33 -23.39
N ALA A 558 -4.70 -20.45 -22.40
CA ALA A 558 -4.18 -19.10 -22.58
C ALA A 558 -2.74 -19.10 -23.12
N LYS A 559 -1.91 -20.06 -22.66
CA LYS A 559 -0.53 -20.19 -23.14
C LYS A 559 -0.46 -20.65 -24.59
N LEU A 560 -1.27 -21.64 -24.98
CA LEU A 560 -1.34 -22.12 -26.36
C LEU A 560 -1.84 -21.02 -27.29
N LEU A 561 -2.92 -20.32 -26.90
CA LEU A 561 -3.43 -19.17 -27.65
C LEU A 561 -2.36 -18.09 -27.83
N GLN A 562 -1.63 -17.74 -26.75
CA GLN A 562 -0.50 -16.82 -26.81
C GLN A 562 0.55 -17.30 -27.82
N THR A 563 0.96 -18.56 -27.78
CA THR A 563 2.01 -19.08 -28.67
C THR A 563 1.62 -19.05 -30.15
N VAL A 564 0.38 -19.46 -30.46
CA VAL A 564 -0.14 -19.46 -31.84
C VAL A 564 -0.26 -18.03 -32.35
N LEU A 565 -0.84 -17.13 -31.55
CA LEU A 565 -1.01 -15.73 -31.92
C LEU A 565 0.34 -15.01 -32.10
N THR A 566 1.30 -15.28 -31.21
CA THR A 566 2.66 -14.71 -31.32
C THR A 566 3.34 -15.19 -32.61
N ALA A 567 3.25 -16.48 -32.94
CA ALA A 567 3.82 -17.00 -34.17
C ALA A 567 3.17 -16.37 -35.42
N ALA A 568 1.84 -16.31 -35.46
CA ALA A 568 1.10 -15.70 -36.56
C ALA A 568 1.46 -14.23 -36.77
N LEU A 569 1.48 -13.44 -35.68
CA LEU A 569 1.85 -12.02 -35.72
C LEU A 569 3.31 -11.82 -36.10
N MET A 570 4.23 -12.65 -35.58
CA MET A 570 5.65 -12.58 -35.93
C MET A 570 5.86 -12.79 -37.43
N PHE A 571 5.21 -13.79 -38.05
CA PHE A 571 5.33 -14.01 -39.50
C PHE A 571 4.75 -12.84 -40.31
N LEU A 572 3.54 -12.39 -39.96
CA LEU A 572 2.88 -11.29 -40.65
C LEU A 572 3.68 -9.99 -40.57
N LEU A 573 4.18 -9.65 -39.38
CA LEU A 573 4.99 -8.45 -39.18
C LEU A 573 6.36 -8.59 -39.85
N TYR A 574 7.01 -9.75 -39.73
CA TYR A 574 8.31 -9.98 -40.36
C TYR A 574 8.24 -9.81 -41.87
N GLU A 575 7.24 -10.39 -42.55
CA GLU A 575 7.08 -10.22 -44.00
C GLU A 575 6.89 -8.76 -44.42
N LYS A 576 6.08 -8.00 -43.67
CA LYS A 576 5.84 -6.58 -43.94
C LYS A 576 7.07 -5.73 -43.67
N ILE A 577 7.75 -5.97 -42.55
CA ILE A 577 8.99 -5.25 -42.18
C ILE A 577 10.09 -5.59 -43.17
N ALA A 578 10.31 -6.86 -43.51
CA ALA A 578 11.29 -7.27 -44.49
C ALA A 578 10.99 -6.65 -45.86
N SER A 579 9.73 -6.72 -46.35
CA SER A 579 9.33 -6.09 -47.61
C SER A 579 9.53 -4.58 -47.62
N CYS A 580 9.25 -3.89 -46.50
CA CYS A 580 9.48 -2.47 -46.34
C CYS A 580 10.99 -2.15 -46.33
N THR A 581 11.78 -2.95 -45.63
CA THR A 581 13.24 -2.77 -45.53
C THR A 581 13.91 -3.00 -46.88
N PHE A 582 13.54 -4.05 -47.62
CA PHE A 582 14.06 -4.30 -48.98
C PHE A 582 13.66 -3.21 -49.98
N ARG A 583 12.44 -2.66 -49.85
CA ARG A 583 12.03 -1.47 -50.61
C ARG A 583 12.85 -0.25 -50.24
N ALA A 584 13.09 -0.01 -48.95
CA ALA A 584 13.92 1.10 -48.48
C ALA A 584 15.41 0.96 -48.87
N MET A 585 15.92 -0.27 -48.97
CA MET A 585 17.29 -0.59 -49.40
C MET A 585 17.45 -0.69 -50.94
N GLY A 586 16.40 -0.45 -51.73
CA GLY A 586 16.48 -0.38 -53.19
C GLY A 586 16.69 -1.71 -53.92
N LEU A 587 16.55 -2.86 -53.25
CA LEU A 587 16.73 -4.18 -53.84
C LEU A 587 15.41 -4.67 -54.45
N HIS A 588 15.12 -4.21 -55.68
CA HIS A 588 13.83 -4.45 -56.32
C HIS A 588 13.64 -5.89 -56.89
N ASN A 589 14.70 -6.71 -56.98
CA ASN A 589 14.70 -8.01 -57.66
C ASN A 589 15.60 -9.09 -57.02
N ALA A 590 15.38 -9.45 -55.74
CA ALA A 590 15.94 -10.69 -55.21
C ALA A 590 14.80 -11.70 -54.97
N PRO A 591 14.74 -12.84 -55.70
CA PRO A 591 13.72 -13.85 -55.47
C PRO A 591 13.92 -14.46 -54.08
N TYR A 592 12.84 -14.49 -53.30
CA TYR A 592 12.73 -15.15 -52.01
C TYR A 592 12.94 -16.67 -52.20
N LYS A 593 14.19 -17.14 -52.27
CA LYS A 593 14.49 -18.58 -52.16
C LYS A 593 14.25 -18.98 -50.72
N ARG A 594 13.11 -19.65 -50.48
CA ARG A 594 12.84 -20.40 -49.24
C ARG A 594 13.96 -21.42 -49.05
N GLN A 595 14.76 -21.27 -48.00
CA GLN A 595 15.52 -22.35 -47.38
C GLN A 595 15.10 -22.46 -45.92
#